data_AF-A0A843DJ48-F1
#
_entry.id   AF-A0A843DJ48-F1
#
_cell.length_a   1.000
_cell.length_b   1.000
_cell.length_c   1.000
_cell.angle_alpha   90.00
_cell.angle_beta   90.00
_cell.angle_gamma   90.00
#
_symmetry.space_group_name_H-M   'P 1'
#
loop_
_entity.id
_entity.type
_entity.pdbx_description
1 polymer ?
#
loop_
_entity_poly.entity_id
_entity_poly.type
_entity_poly.pdbx_seq_one_letter_code
_entity_poly.pdbx_strand_id
1 'polypeptide(L)'
;MHEVIDNIFEHSQFTQAFALAKSCVNIADYCFLDNGISIQNSFENKNFNFKNDSDAILKAINGKSIKQVSGYIERGYGLNNIVSLLTLNNNGSVLIASRRGIVYIDNKKVYLKELLKKSIEGTIICLRFEINQDFNNFYSLIDGFHNFEVDYDKN
;
A
#
# COMPACT_ATOMS: atom_id res chain seq x y z
N MET A 1 10.07 2.11 -3.23
CA MET A 1 10.39 0.68 -3.01
C MET A 1 11.03 0.43 -1.65
N HIS A 2 12.08 1.17 -1.27
CA HIS A 2 12.68 1.08 0.08
C HIS A 2 11.64 1.14 1.20
N GLU A 3 10.65 2.04 1.11
CA GLU A 3 9.64 2.18 2.17
C GLU A 3 8.70 0.97 2.35
N VAL A 4 8.41 0.22 1.28
CA VAL A 4 7.65 -1.05 1.40
C VAL A 4 8.50 -2.10 2.09
N ILE A 5 9.78 -2.14 1.75
CA ILE A 5 10.76 -3.06 2.36
C ILE A 5 10.95 -2.70 3.84
N ASP A 6 11.10 -1.42 4.19
CA ASP A 6 11.25 -0.95 5.57
C ASP A 6 9.99 -1.25 6.38
N ASN A 7 8.79 -1.11 5.82
CA ASN A 7 7.55 -1.53 6.50
C ASN A 7 7.56 -3.03 6.83
N ILE A 8 8.07 -3.88 5.93
CA ILE A 8 8.21 -5.31 6.19
C ILE A 8 9.24 -5.54 7.31
N PHE A 9 10.43 -4.96 7.21
CA PHE A 9 11.51 -5.18 8.19
C PHE A 9 11.26 -4.57 9.57
N GLU A 10 10.71 -3.35 9.64
CA GLU A 10 10.56 -2.61 10.89
C GLU A 10 9.25 -2.93 11.62
N HIS A 11 8.21 -3.35 10.90
CA HIS A 11 6.85 -3.31 11.44
C HIS A 11 6.06 -4.61 11.32
N SER A 12 6.42 -5.50 10.39
CA SER A 12 5.63 -6.72 10.21
C SER A 12 5.93 -7.80 11.24
N GLN A 13 7.11 -7.80 11.90
CA GLN A 13 7.53 -8.89 12.79
C GLN A 13 7.41 -10.28 12.13
N PHE A 14 7.65 -10.31 10.82
CA PHE A 14 7.56 -11.52 10.00
C PHE A 14 8.60 -12.57 10.36
N THR A 15 8.32 -13.82 10.02
CA THR A 15 9.32 -14.91 10.03
C THR A 15 9.77 -15.28 8.62
N GLN A 16 8.90 -15.05 7.63
CA GLN A 16 9.18 -15.27 6.21
C GLN A 16 8.64 -14.10 5.39
N ALA A 17 9.46 -13.62 4.45
CA ALA A 17 9.07 -12.62 3.48
C ALA A 17 9.61 -12.99 2.10
N PHE A 18 8.86 -12.61 1.08
CA PHE A 18 9.14 -12.91 -0.32
C PHE A 18 9.03 -11.62 -1.13
N ALA A 19 9.94 -11.46 -2.09
CA ALA A 19 9.85 -10.45 -3.12
C ALA A 19 9.87 -11.16 -4.48
N LEU A 20 8.91 -10.83 -5.33
CA LEU A 20 8.80 -11.32 -6.70
C LEU A 20 8.80 -10.11 -7.64
N ALA A 21 9.56 -10.20 -8.71
CA ALA A 21 9.54 -9.22 -9.78
C ALA A 21 9.29 -9.93 -11.11
N LYS A 22 8.43 -9.36 -11.94
CA LYS A 22 8.18 -9.83 -13.30
C LYS A 22 8.13 -8.63 -14.22
N SER A 23 8.83 -8.71 -15.35
CA SER A 23 8.68 -7.74 -16.43
C SER A 23 8.14 -8.41 -17.67
N CYS A 24 7.20 -7.73 -18.32
CA CYS A 24 6.71 -8.00 -19.66
C CYS A 24 6.95 -6.75 -20.52
N VAL A 25 6.68 -6.83 -21.83
CA VAL A 25 6.75 -5.66 -22.71
C VAL A 25 5.95 -4.51 -22.10
N ASN A 26 6.64 -3.42 -21.80
CA ASN A 26 6.11 -2.16 -21.25
C ASN A 26 5.48 -2.25 -19.85
N ILE A 27 5.59 -3.38 -19.14
CA ILE A 27 5.01 -3.54 -17.79
C ILE A 27 6.02 -4.17 -16.85
N ALA A 28 6.17 -3.61 -15.65
CA ALA A 28 6.88 -4.24 -14.55
C ALA A 28 5.94 -4.43 -13.36
N ASP A 29 5.90 -5.65 -12.83
CA ASP A 29 5.20 -6.01 -11.61
C ASP A 29 6.23 -6.33 -10.52
N TYR A 30 6.07 -5.72 -9.34
CA TYR A 30 6.81 -6.05 -8.13
C TYR A 30 5.81 -6.45 -7.06
N CYS A 31 5.96 -7.62 -6.46
CA CYS A 31 5.11 -8.04 -5.37
C CYS A 31 5.93 -8.45 -4.15
N PHE A 32 5.52 -7.94 -2.99
CA PHE A 32 6.08 -8.23 -1.69
C PHE A 32 5.02 -8.94 -0.86
N LEU A 33 5.42 -9.99 -0.17
CA LEU A 33 4.58 -10.78 0.73
C LEU A 33 5.37 -11.01 2.01
N ASP A 34 4.74 -10.80 3.15
CA ASP A 34 5.24 -11.25 4.45
C ASP A 34 4.14 -12.02 5.19
N ASN A 35 4.54 -12.83 6.18
CA ASN A 35 3.63 -13.52 7.09
C ASN A 35 3.56 -12.86 8.49
N GLY A 36 3.78 -11.55 8.55
CA GLY A 36 3.83 -10.78 9.78
C GLY A 36 2.47 -10.48 10.42
N ILE A 37 2.46 -9.50 11.31
CA ILE A 37 1.30 -9.14 12.15
C ILE A 37 0.14 -8.52 11.37
N SER A 38 0.25 -8.28 10.06
CA SER A 38 -0.74 -7.55 9.24
C SER A 38 -0.88 -6.07 9.60
N ILE A 39 -1.38 -5.27 8.65
CA ILE A 39 -1.68 -3.85 8.87
C ILE A 39 -2.70 -3.66 9.99
N GLN A 40 -3.71 -4.53 10.05
CA GLN A 40 -4.82 -4.44 11.00
C GLN A 40 -4.34 -4.67 12.43
N ASN A 41 -3.62 -5.76 12.70
CA ASN A 41 -3.16 -5.99 14.08
C ASN A 41 -2.10 -4.95 14.49
N SER A 42 -1.32 -4.43 13.54
CA SER A 42 -0.40 -3.30 13.81
C SER A 42 -1.16 -2.04 14.27
N PHE A 43 -2.34 -1.76 13.70
CA PHE A 43 -3.22 -0.68 14.13
C PHE A 43 -3.90 -0.99 15.48
N GLU A 44 -4.41 -2.21 15.65
CA GLU A 44 -5.06 -2.67 16.90
C GLU A 44 -4.10 -2.58 18.10
N ASN A 45 -2.85 -3.04 17.94
CA ASN A 45 -1.80 -2.97 18.96
C ASN A 45 -1.52 -1.54 19.45
N LYS A 46 -2.00 -0.54 18.71
CA LYS A 46 -1.75 0.88 18.97
C LYS A 46 -3.06 1.67 19.10
N ASN A 47 -4.17 0.96 19.32
CA ASN A 47 -5.50 1.51 19.56
C ASN A 47 -6.03 2.42 18.43
N PHE A 48 -5.64 2.14 17.18
CA PHE A 48 -6.21 2.83 16.02
C PHE A 48 -7.54 2.21 15.61
N ASN A 49 -8.57 3.06 15.43
CA ASN A 49 -9.90 2.62 15.03
C ASN A 49 -10.05 2.57 13.51
N PHE A 50 -10.65 1.48 13.02
CA PHE A 50 -11.07 1.28 11.63
C PHE A 50 -12.36 0.45 11.57
N LYS A 51 -13.11 0.59 10.48
CA LYS A 51 -14.44 -0.04 10.32
C LYS A 51 -14.34 -1.52 9.96
N ASN A 52 -13.39 -1.86 9.10
CA ASN A 52 -13.11 -3.20 8.60
C ASN A 52 -11.66 -3.26 8.07
N ASP A 53 -11.22 -4.42 7.61
CA ASP A 53 -9.82 -4.65 7.27
C ASP A 53 -9.38 -3.80 6.07
N SER A 54 -10.25 -3.65 5.08
CA SER A 54 -10.03 -2.79 3.91
C SER A 54 -9.97 -1.30 4.29
N ASP A 55 -10.76 -0.83 5.27
CA ASP A 55 -10.64 0.53 5.83
C ASP A 55 -9.31 0.74 6.57
N ALA A 56 -8.79 -0.27 7.28
CA ALA A 56 -7.47 -0.17 7.91
C ALA A 56 -6.37 0.06 6.86
N ILE A 57 -6.40 -0.72 5.77
CA ILE A 57 -5.48 -0.58 4.64
C ILE A 57 -5.63 0.81 4.00
N LEU A 58 -6.87 1.24 3.74
CA LEU A 58 -7.16 2.57 3.17
C LEU A 58 -6.63 3.71 4.07
N LYS A 59 -6.71 3.56 5.39
CA LYS A 59 -6.13 4.54 6.33
C LYS A 59 -4.60 4.54 6.27
N ALA A 60 -3.98 3.36 6.22
CA ALA A 60 -2.53 3.24 6.12
C ALA A 60 -1.98 3.92 4.85
N ILE A 61 -2.62 3.70 3.69
CA ILE A 61 -2.22 4.34 2.44
C ILE A 61 -2.51 5.84 2.40
N ASN A 62 -3.41 6.36 3.24
CA ASN A 62 -3.69 7.80 3.35
C ASN A 62 -2.81 8.49 4.41
N GLY A 63 -1.64 7.91 4.72
CA GLY A 63 -0.65 8.53 5.60
C GLY A 63 -0.99 8.46 7.09
N LYS A 64 -2.01 7.69 7.51
CA LYS A 64 -2.15 7.33 8.92
C LYS A 64 -1.11 6.27 9.26
N SER A 65 0.09 6.74 9.56
CA SER A 65 1.18 5.90 10.05
C SER A 65 1.23 5.92 11.57
N ILE A 66 1.87 4.91 12.13
CA ILE A 66 2.08 4.85 13.56
C ILE A 66 3.35 5.58 14.04
N LYS A 67 4.07 6.27 13.15
CA LYS A 67 5.24 7.07 13.54
C LYS A 67 4.85 8.43 14.17
N GLN A 68 3.55 8.74 14.32
CA GLN A 68 3.08 10.05 14.84
C GLN A 68 3.14 10.25 16.37
N VAL A 69 3.55 9.26 17.17
CA VAL A 69 3.34 9.30 18.63
C VAL A 69 4.36 10.15 19.42
N SER A 70 5.43 10.68 18.80
CA SER A 70 6.52 11.35 19.54
C SER A 70 6.76 12.83 19.21
N GLY A 71 5.78 13.56 18.65
CA GLY A 71 5.89 15.01 18.43
C GLY A 71 6.96 15.45 17.41
N TYR A 72 7.73 14.51 16.87
CA TYR A 72 8.55 14.66 15.68
C TYR A 72 7.81 14.04 14.50
N ILE A 73 7.58 14.83 13.45
CA ILE A 73 6.96 14.36 12.20
C ILE A 73 8.02 13.56 11.43
N GLU A 74 8.31 12.35 11.89
CA GLU A 74 8.94 11.37 11.01
C GLU A 74 7.88 10.93 9.99
N ARG A 75 8.09 11.40 8.76
CA ARG A 75 7.24 11.25 7.59
C ARG A 75 6.71 9.82 7.44
N GLY A 76 5.46 9.62 7.83
CA GLY A 76 4.68 8.39 7.63
C GLY A 76 4.10 8.22 6.23
N TYR A 77 4.77 8.76 5.22
CA TYR A 77 4.21 8.91 3.88
C TYR A 77 4.60 7.78 2.93
N GLY A 78 5.42 6.81 3.33
CA GLY A 78 6.05 5.95 2.32
C GLY A 78 5.09 5.10 1.49
N LEU A 79 4.11 4.46 2.13
CA LEU A 79 3.09 3.74 1.39
C LEU A 79 2.15 4.68 0.61
N ASN A 80 1.87 5.87 1.14
CA ASN A 80 1.08 6.90 0.44
C ASN A 80 1.79 7.40 -0.82
N ASN A 81 3.06 7.77 -0.70
CA ASN A 81 3.90 8.28 -1.78
C ASN A 81 4.03 7.25 -2.89
N ILE A 82 4.28 5.98 -2.55
CA ILE A 82 4.37 4.89 -3.55
C ILE A 82 3.04 4.73 -4.29
N VAL A 83 1.91 4.74 -3.57
CA VAL A 83 0.60 4.64 -4.21
C VAL A 83 0.36 5.86 -5.11
N SER A 84 0.58 7.08 -4.63
CA SER A 84 0.41 8.33 -5.38
C SER A 84 1.25 8.40 -6.64
N LEU A 85 2.54 8.05 -6.51
CA LEU A 85 3.47 8.01 -7.63
C LEU A 85 2.99 7.03 -8.71
N LEU A 86 2.47 5.87 -8.31
CA LEU A 86 2.04 4.84 -9.25
C LEU A 86 0.71 5.16 -9.93
N THR A 87 -0.24 5.72 -9.20
CA THR A 87 -1.63 5.78 -9.67
C THR A 87 -1.96 7.13 -10.31
N LEU A 88 -1.38 8.25 -9.86
CA LEU A 88 -1.80 9.58 -10.34
C LEU A 88 -1.22 9.94 -11.71
N ASN A 89 0.01 9.51 -12.01
CA ASN A 89 0.74 9.99 -13.19
C ASN A 89 1.28 8.86 -14.09
N ASN A 90 1.14 7.59 -13.68
CA ASN A 90 1.91 6.49 -14.26
C ASN A 90 1.09 5.35 -14.87
N ASN A 91 -0.24 5.48 -14.98
CA ASN A 91 -1.15 4.39 -15.36
C ASN A 91 -0.91 3.09 -14.57
N GLY A 92 -0.21 3.19 -13.44
CA GLY A 92 0.16 2.07 -12.61
C GLY A 92 -0.99 1.66 -11.73
N SER A 93 -0.79 0.53 -11.05
CA SER A 93 -1.74 0.08 -10.06
C SER A 93 -1.08 -0.55 -8.86
N VAL A 94 -1.80 -0.54 -7.75
CA VAL A 94 -1.37 -1.08 -6.47
C VAL A 94 -2.45 -2.01 -5.96
N LEU A 95 -2.06 -3.23 -5.58
CA LEU A 95 -2.89 -4.17 -4.83
C LEU A 95 -2.28 -4.34 -3.45
N ILE A 96 -3.07 -4.10 -2.42
CA ILE A 96 -2.70 -4.39 -1.03
C ILE A 96 -3.74 -5.34 -0.46
N ALA A 97 -3.28 -6.46 0.09
CA ALA A 97 -4.14 -7.41 0.77
C ALA A 97 -3.52 -7.78 2.12
N SER A 98 -4.29 -7.63 3.18
CA SER A 98 -3.82 -7.84 4.55
C SER A 98 -5.00 -8.30 5.39
N ARG A 99 -4.83 -9.42 6.12
CA ARG A 99 -5.94 -10.09 6.82
C ARG A 99 -7.10 -10.39 5.86
N ARG A 100 -8.30 -9.87 6.07
CA ARG A 100 -9.44 -10.04 5.15
C ARG A 100 -9.58 -8.92 4.14
N GLY A 101 -8.89 -7.80 4.35
CA GLY A 101 -9.00 -6.61 3.53
C GLY A 101 -8.22 -6.73 2.24
N ILE A 102 -8.83 -6.30 1.15
CA ILE A 102 -8.20 -6.13 -0.16
C ILE A 102 -8.51 -4.72 -0.64
N VAL A 103 -7.46 -4.00 -1.02
CA VAL A 103 -7.52 -2.67 -1.63
C VAL A 103 -6.78 -2.72 -2.95
N TYR A 104 -7.47 -2.40 -4.04
CA TYR A 104 -6.86 -2.23 -5.36
C TYR A 104 -7.05 -0.80 -5.83
N ILE A 105 -5.99 -0.20 -6.36
CA ILE A 105 -5.98 1.20 -6.77
C ILE A 105 -5.34 1.28 -8.13
N ASP A 106 -5.99 1.94 -9.06
CA ASP A 106 -5.42 2.35 -10.33
C ASP A 106 -5.64 3.86 -10.55
N ASN A 107 -5.27 4.35 -11.73
CA ASN A 107 -5.40 5.75 -12.10
C ASN A 107 -6.85 6.27 -12.20
N LYS A 108 -7.85 5.41 -12.04
CA LYS A 108 -9.27 5.76 -12.18
C LYS A 108 -10.02 5.59 -10.89
N LYS A 109 -9.75 4.53 -10.13
CA LYS A 109 -10.62 4.10 -9.02
C LYS A 109 -9.86 3.43 -7.88
N VAL A 110 -10.49 3.50 -6.70
CA VAL A 110 -10.14 2.73 -5.51
C VAL A 110 -11.22 1.66 -5.30
N TYR A 111 -10.81 0.40 -5.28
CA TYR A 111 -11.69 -0.75 -5.04
C TYR A 111 -11.38 -1.37 -3.68
N LEU A 112 -12.42 -1.57 -2.87
CA LEU A 112 -12.33 -2.18 -1.55
C LEU A 112 -13.12 -3.48 -1.51
N LYS A 113 -12.54 -4.52 -0.91
CA LYS A 113 -13.22 -5.81 -0.73
C LYS A 113 -12.79 -6.49 0.56
N GLU A 114 -13.72 -7.24 1.15
CA GLU A 114 -13.47 -8.15 2.27
C GLU A 114 -13.53 -9.60 1.82
N LEU A 115 -12.58 -10.41 2.26
CA LEU A 115 -12.61 -11.87 2.12
C LEU A 115 -13.62 -12.46 3.12
N LEU A 116 -14.61 -13.20 2.60
CA LEU A 116 -15.72 -13.71 3.42
C LEU A 116 -15.34 -14.88 4.34
N LYS A 117 -14.44 -15.76 3.91
CA LYS A 117 -14.14 -17.03 4.59
C LYS A 117 -12.65 -17.32 4.80
N LYS A 118 -11.78 -16.43 4.33
CA LYS A 118 -10.33 -16.61 4.38
C LYS A 118 -9.69 -15.32 4.86
N SER A 119 -8.51 -15.44 5.45
CA SER A 119 -7.65 -14.31 5.77
C SER A 119 -6.23 -14.62 5.30
N ILE A 120 -5.54 -13.57 4.88
CA ILE A 120 -4.11 -13.60 4.61
C ILE A 120 -3.39 -13.45 5.95
N GLU A 121 -2.43 -14.32 6.20
CA GLU A 121 -1.45 -14.13 7.28
C GLU A 121 -0.39 -13.16 6.78
N GLY A 122 -0.21 -12.04 7.50
CA GLY A 122 0.67 -10.95 7.07
C GLY A 122 0.07 -10.02 6.02
N THR A 123 0.89 -9.57 5.08
CA THR A 123 0.56 -8.52 4.11
C THR A 123 1.14 -8.83 2.74
N ILE A 124 0.34 -8.61 1.70
CA ILE A 124 0.71 -8.67 0.29
C ILE A 124 0.59 -7.26 -0.28
N ILE A 125 1.66 -6.79 -0.93
CA ILE A 125 1.69 -5.53 -1.67
C ILE A 125 2.23 -5.82 -3.07
N CYS A 126 1.38 -5.73 -4.08
CA CYS A 126 1.81 -5.78 -5.47
C CYS A 126 1.71 -4.41 -6.13
N LEU A 127 2.74 -4.02 -6.87
CA LEU A 127 2.93 -2.76 -7.55
C LEU A 127 3.09 -3.05 -9.05
N ARG A 128 2.36 -2.31 -9.89
CA ARG A 128 2.45 -2.38 -11.34
C ARG A 128 2.86 -1.03 -11.92
N PHE A 129 3.83 -1.07 -12.82
CA PHE A 129 4.40 0.09 -13.52
C PHE A 129 4.27 -0.11 -15.03
N GLU A 130 3.94 0.95 -15.77
CA GLU A 130 4.17 0.99 -17.22
C GLU A 130 5.59 1.53 -17.49
N ILE A 131 6.42 0.76 -18.20
CA ILE A 131 7.86 1.04 -18.45
C ILE A 131 8.05 2.13 -19.54
N ASN A 132 6.98 2.61 -20.17
CA ASN A 132 7.03 3.58 -21.27
C ASN A 132 7.34 5.03 -20.84
N GLN A 133 7.67 5.24 -19.57
CA GLN A 133 7.86 6.56 -18.99
C GLN A 133 9.33 6.99 -19.06
N ASP A 134 9.53 8.25 -19.45
CA ASP A 134 10.84 8.90 -19.41
C ASP A 134 11.25 9.10 -17.93
N PHE A 135 12.15 8.23 -17.44
CA PHE A 135 12.63 8.22 -16.05
C PHE A 135 13.23 9.56 -15.59
N ASN A 136 13.53 10.47 -16.52
CA ASN A 136 14.02 11.82 -16.23
C ASN A 136 13.02 12.68 -15.43
N ASN A 137 11.73 12.36 -15.45
CA ASN A 137 10.69 13.10 -14.71
C ASN A 137 10.30 12.47 -13.36
N PHE A 138 11.00 11.40 -12.93
CA PHE A 138 10.63 10.63 -11.73
C PHE A 138 10.77 11.44 -10.43
N TYR A 139 11.77 12.32 -10.34
CA TYR A 139 12.02 13.12 -9.12
C TYR A 139 10.99 14.23 -8.89
N SER A 140 10.38 14.79 -9.94
CA SER A 140 9.35 15.82 -9.80
C SER A 140 8.00 15.26 -9.32
N LEU A 141 7.79 13.94 -9.46
CA LEU A 141 6.56 13.23 -9.08
C LEU A 141 6.50 12.80 -7.60
N ILE A 142 7.63 12.83 -6.89
CA ILE A 142 7.76 12.29 -5.52
C ILE A 142 7.30 13.29 -4.44
N ASP A 143 7.18 14.58 -4.76
CA ASP A 143 6.95 15.65 -3.77
C ASP A 143 5.46 15.97 -3.46
N GLY A 144 4.51 15.07 -3.80
CA GLY A 144 3.07 15.30 -3.60
C GLY A 144 2.43 14.37 -2.57
N PHE A 145 1.97 14.91 -1.43
CA PHE A 145 1.02 14.21 -0.55
C PHE A 145 -0.37 14.24 -1.18
N HIS A 146 -1.01 13.07 -1.32
CA HIS A 146 -2.35 12.95 -1.90
C HIS A 146 -3.27 12.08 -1.06
N ASN A 147 -4.51 12.54 -0.86
CA ASN A 147 -5.58 11.77 -0.23
C ASN A 147 -6.38 11.03 -1.31
N PHE A 148 -6.59 9.73 -1.13
CA PHE A 148 -7.42 8.91 -2.01
C PHE A 148 -8.84 8.87 -1.47
N GLU A 149 -9.80 9.34 -2.27
CA GLU A 149 -11.24 9.21 -2.01
C GLU A 149 -11.79 7.94 -2.68
N VAL A 150 -12.72 7.27 -1.99
CA VAL A 150 -13.37 6.06 -2.52
C VAL A 150 -14.52 6.46 -3.40
N ASP A 151 -14.51 5.99 -4.65
CA ASP A 151 -15.63 6.15 -5.56
C ASP A 151 -16.64 5.03 -5.26
N TYR A 152 -17.73 5.37 -4.58
CA TYR A 152 -18.81 4.41 -4.34
C TYR A 152 -19.51 4.15 -5.67
N ASP A 153 -19.24 3.01 -6.31
CA ASP A 153 -20.07 2.56 -7.43
C ASP A 153 -21.53 2.51 -6.96
N LYS A 154 -22.36 3.38 -7.55
CA LYS A 154 -23.81 3.33 -7.42
C LYS A 154 -24.27 2.06 -8.15
N ASN A 155 -24.50 1.00 -7.39
CA ASN A 155 -25.26 -0.16 -7.85
C ASN A 155 -26.65 0.28 -8.32
#